data_AF-E6MJC7-F1
#
_entry.id   AF-E6MJC7-F1
#
_cell.length_a   1.000
_cell.length_b   1.000
_cell.length_c   1.000
_cell.angle_alpha   90.00
_cell.angle_beta   90.00
_cell.angle_gamma   90.00
#
_symmetry.space_group_name_H-M   'P 1'
#
loop_
_entity.id
_entity.type
_entity.pdbx_description
1 polymer ?
#
loop_
_entity_poly.entity_id
_entity_poly.type
_entity_poly.pdbx_seq_one_letter_code
_entity_poly.pdbx_strand_id
1 'polypeptide(L)'
;METEQKAKKQKKPHIKIRMCFFVIGLLFLCTEASLGIGLSRPMQRWVFIPLYILVLLVPVLLYRKAGSFLASRKFLMLIVLVYVSMYGMLASQLNQMEHHAGVLSGANANVFSYTDDIFAKSYSSADEILKNTKLDAGYREFYRFEDSHAVSVFYQKPAPKHVKKGSYQEEDPFYMALKVLSVDIYKEGGRYYAVGTRKMSAASFDSYSDEETLRADLSASLSRKSVMPQADKLFVWGVSRYPHMDRVTVDGIPCAKIISLSLRGGNTGYFWIISNINAGLNPKTVSIKGLPNTNEK
;
A
#
# COMPACT_ATOMS: atom_id res chain seq x y z
N MET A 1 44.82 46.63 -12.46
CA MET A 1 44.81 45.41 -13.31
C MET A 1 44.74 44.11 -12.49
N GLU A 2 45.49 43.95 -11.39
CA GLU A 2 45.44 42.73 -10.56
C GLU A 2 44.12 42.51 -9.80
N THR A 3 43.45 43.57 -9.37
CA THR A 3 42.16 43.52 -8.65
C THR A 3 41.01 43.00 -9.54
N GLU A 4 41.00 43.35 -10.83
CA GLU A 4 40.03 42.83 -11.80
C GLU A 4 40.27 41.35 -12.15
N GLN A 5 41.54 40.93 -12.23
CA GLN A 5 41.86 39.52 -12.47
C GLN A 5 41.50 38.63 -11.27
N LYS A 6 41.70 39.10 -10.03
CA LYS A 6 41.24 38.39 -8.82
C LYS A 6 39.72 38.26 -8.75
N ALA A 7 38.97 39.33 -9.06
CA ALA A 7 37.50 39.29 -9.09
C ALA A 7 36.94 38.36 -10.21
N LYS A 8 37.59 38.31 -11.38
CA LYS A 8 37.24 37.36 -12.46
C LYS A 8 37.55 35.91 -12.09
N LYS A 9 38.63 35.64 -11.33
CA LYS A 9 38.96 34.29 -10.84
C LYS A 9 37.99 33.79 -9.76
N GLN A 10 37.54 34.65 -8.83
CA GLN A 10 36.56 34.27 -7.79
C GLN A 10 35.14 34.02 -8.33
N LYS A 11 34.69 34.71 -9.39
CA LYS A 11 33.34 34.52 -9.94
C LYS A 11 33.15 33.20 -10.72
N LYS A 12 34.22 32.65 -11.32
CA LYS A 12 34.18 31.40 -12.10
C LYS A 12 33.73 30.15 -11.32
N PRO A 13 34.21 29.85 -10.08
CA PRO A 13 33.75 28.70 -9.33
C PRO A 13 32.27 28.79 -8.92
N HIS A 14 31.78 29.97 -8.54
CA HIS A 14 30.36 30.16 -8.19
C HIS A 14 29.41 29.95 -9.38
N ILE A 15 29.83 30.33 -10.59
CA ILE A 15 29.05 30.08 -11.81
C ILE A 15 28.93 28.57 -12.08
N LYS A 16 30.02 27.81 -11.93
CA LYS A 16 30.00 26.36 -12.11
C LYS A 16 29.07 25.68 -11.10
N ILE A 17 29.15 26.07 -9.83
CA ILE A 17 28.29 25.52 -8.77
C ILE A 17 26.80 25.81 -9.07
N ARG A 18 26.45 27.05 -9.43
CA ARG A 18 25.07 27.41 -9.79
C ARG A 18 24.56 26.63 -11.00
N MET A 19 25.40 26.45 -12.01
CA MET A 19 25.08 25.62 -13.17
C MET A 19 24.82 24.16 -12.78
N CYS A 20 25.64 23.59 -11.89
CA CYS A 20 25.41 22.24 -11.38
C CYS A 20 24.05 22.13 -10.68
N PHE A 21 23.73 23.04 -9.75
CA PHE A 21 22.42 23.03 -9.08
C PHE A 21 21.26 23.20 -10.05
N PHE A 22 21.40 24.08 -11.05
CA PHE A 22 20.38 24.27 -12.07
C PHE A 22 20.13 23.00 -12.89
N VAL A 23 21.19 22.35 -13.37
CA VAL A 23 21.09 21.11 -14.17
C VAL A 23 20.54 19.97 -13.33
N ILE A 24 21.01 19.79 -12.09
CA ILE A 24 20.49 18.77 -11.18
C ILE A 24 18.99 18.98 -10.93
N GLY A 25 18.58 20.21 -10.61
CA GLY A 25 17.16 20.55 -10.43
C GLY A 25 16.31 20.27 -11.67
N LEU A 26 16.80 20.61 -12.87
CA LEU A 26 16.10 20.31 -14.12
C LEU A 26 16.04 18.81 -14.42
N LEU A 27 17.07 18.03 -14.09
CA LEU A 27 17.06 16.57 -14.25
C LEU A 27 16.05 15.90 -13.31
N PHE A 28 15.97 16.35 -12.06
CA PHE A 28 14.92 15.89 -11.15
C PHE A 28 13.54 16.29 -11.63
N LEU A 29 13.34 17.56 -12.04
CA LEU A 29 12.06 18.02 -12.59
C LEU A 29 11.66 17.25 -13.87
N CYS A 30 12.62 16.93 -14.73
CA CYS A 30 12.42 16.09 -15.91
C CYS A 30 11.96 14.68 -15.51
N THR A 31 12.60 14.10 -14.48
CA THR A 31 12.22 12.79 -13.94
C THR A 31 10.80 12.85 -13.40
N GLU A 32 10.47 13.83 -12.57
CA GLU A 32 9.13 14.03 -12.00
C GLU A 32 8.06 14.30 -13.06
N ALA A 33 8.36 15.09 -14.10
CA ALA A 33 7.44 15.33 -15.20
C ALA A 33 7.20 14.08 -16.06
N SER A 34 8.24 13.25 -16.25
CA SER A 34 8.13 12.00 -17.01
C SER A 34 7.45 10.87 -16.23
N LEU A 35 7.61 10.85 -14.90
CA LEU A 35 6.88 10.00 -13.97
C LEU A 35 5.50 10.57 -13.64
N GLY A 36 5.24 11.80 -14.10
CA GLY A 36 4.03 12.56 -13.90
C GLY A 36 2.78 11.86 -14.42
N ILE A 37 1.67 12.27 -13.82
CA ILE A 37 0.43 11.51 -13.68
C ILE A 37 -0.23 11.18 -15.02
N GLY A 38 -0.58 9.90 -15.20
CA GLY A 38 -1.47 9.41 -16.26
C GLY A 38 -0.78 8.85 -17.51
N LEU A 39 0.55 8.94 -17.62
CA LEU A 39 1.28 8.35 -18.73
C LEU A 39 1.51 6.85 -18.50
N SER A 40 1.18 6.04 -19.51
CA SER A 40 1.54 4.62 -19.51
C SER A 40 3.06 4.43 -19.49
N ARG A 41 3.57 3.34 -18.90
CA ARG A 41 5.03 3.04 -18.84
C ARG A 41 5.76 3.21 -20.19
N PRO A 42 5.18 2.82 -21.34
CA PRO A 42 5.78 3.10 -22.65
C PRO A 42 5.88 4.60 -22.95
N MET A 43 4.81 5.38 -22.68
CA MET A 43 4.80 6.83 -22.91
C MET A 43 5.77 7.58 -21.99
N GLN A 44 5.94 7.13 -20.74
CA GLN A 44 6.93 7.71 -19.82
C GLN A 44 8.35 7.67 -20.41
N ARG A 45 8.74 6.55 -21.04
CA ARG A 45 10.05 6.42 -21.72
C ARG A 45 10.18 7.37 -22.91
N TRP A 46 9.13 7.49 -23.72
CA TRP A 46 9.10 8.37 -24.89
C TRP A 46 9.10 9.86 -24.53
N VAL A 47 8.60 10.22 -23.35
CA VAL A 47 8.64 11.60 -22.83
C VAL A 47 9.98 11.89 -22.14
N PHE A 48 10.50 10.96 -21.35
CA PHE A 48 11.74 11.13 -20.61
C PHE A 48 12.96 11.35 -21.53
N ILE A 49 13.12 10.51 -22.56
CA ILE A 49 14.33 10.52 -23.40
C ILE A 49 14.55 11.88 -24.09
N PRO A 50 13.56 12.48 -24.78
CA PRO A 50 13.73 13.81 -25.40
C PRO A 50 13.96 14.93 -24.38
N LEU A 51 13.22 14.91 -23.25
CA LEU A 51 13.38 15.92 -22.19
C LEU A 51 14.77 15.85 -21.55
N TYR A 52 15.28 14.64 -21.29
CA TYR A 52 16.61 14.44 -20.74
C TYR A 52 17.70 14.99 -21.66
N ILE A 53 17.61 14.69 -22.97
CA ILE A 53 18.52 15.24 -23.98
C ILE A 53 18.44 16.76 -24.02
N LEU A 54 17.25 17.34 -23.98
CA LEU A 54 17.04 18.78 -23.97
C LEU A 54 17.70 19.44 -22.75
N VAL A 55 17.51 18.87 -21.56
CA VAL A 55 18.10 19.38 -20.30
C VAL A 55 19.63 19.35 -20.36
N LEU A 56 20.25 18.34 -20.98
CA LEU A 56 21.71 18.29 -21.14
C LEU A 56 22.25 19.31 -22.15
N LEU A 57 21.46 19.73 -23.13
CA LEU A 57 21.85 20.77 -24.10
C LEU A 57 21.78 22.19 -23.52
N VAL A 58 20.87 22.44 -22.56
CA VAL A 58 20.71 23.73 -21.87
C VAL A 58 22.02 24.29 -21.29
N PRO A 59 22.83 23.54 -20.50
CA PRO A 59 24.08 24.05 -19.98
C PRO A 59 25.12 24.37 -21.06
N VAL A 60 25.15 23.61 -22.16
CA VAL A 60 26.04 23.86 -23.31
C VAL A 60 25.69 25.19 -23.98
N LEU A 61 24.39 25.45 -24.17
CA LEU A 61 23.88 26.69 -24.78
C LEU A 61 24.07 27.91 -23.87
N LEU A 62 23.75 27.77 -22.58
CA LEU A 62 23.88 28.85 -21.60
C LEU A 62 25.34 29.23 -21.34
N TYR A 63 26.24 28.26 -21.30
CA TYR A 63 27.68 28.52 -21.09
C TYR A 63 28.29 29.29 -22.28
N ARG A 64 27.79 29.08 -23.50
CA ARG A 64 28.28 29.76 -24.71
C ARG A 64 27.78 31.20 -24.88
N LYS A 65 26.54 31.52 -24.49
CA LYS A 65 25.91 32.82 -24.79
C LYS A 65 25.62 33.72 -23.58
N ALA A 66 25.69 33.23 -22.34
CA ALA A 66 25.05 33.91 -21.20
C ALA A 66 25.91 34.05 -19.94
N GLY A 67 27.24 34.14 -20.05
CA GLY A 67 28.15 34.16 -18.89
C GLY A 67 27.86 35.25 -17.83
N SER A 68 27.41 36.44 -18.24
CA SER A 68 27.02 37.52 -17.32
C SER A 68 25.68 37.26 -16.62
N PHE A 69 24.74 36.62 -17.30
CA PHE A 69 23.44 36.22 -16.73
C PHE A 69 23.61 35.12 -15.67
N LEU A 70 24.49 34.15 -15.90
CA LEU A 70 24.77 33.06 -14.95
C LEU A 70 25.31 33.56 -13.60
N ALA A 71 25.99 34.71 -13.58
CA ALA A 71 26.46 35.36 -12.37
C ALA A 71 25.37 36.19 -11.64
N SER A 72 24.27 36.49 -12.31
CA SER A 72 23.22 37.40 -11.81
C SER A 72 22.36 36.78 -10.71
N ARG A 73 21.71 37.65 -9.91
CA ARG A 73 20.67 37.23 -8.94
C ARG A 73 19.43 36.65 -9.62
N LYS A 74 19.15 37.06 -10.87
CA LYS A 74 18.03 36.54 -11.67
C LYS A 74 18.18 35.05 -11.94
N PHE A 75 19.40 34.59 -12.23
CA PHE A 75 19.68 33.16 -12.41
C PHE A 75 19.54 32.37 -11.10
N LEU A 76 19.89 32.97 -9.94
CA LEU A 76 19.66 32.34 -8.65
C LEU A 76 18.16 32.16 -8.37
N MET A 77 17.33 33.17 -8.65
CA MET A 77 15.87 33.05 -8.53
C MET A 77 15.30 31.97 -9.45
N LEU A 78 15.84 31.83 -10.66
CA LEU A 78 15.44 30.75 -11.57
C LEU A 78 15.75 29.36 -10.99
N ILE A 79 16.91 29.17 -10.38
CA ILE A 79 17.26 27.91 -9.69
C ILE A 79 16.24 27.62 -8.59
N VAL A 80 15.96 28.60 -7.73
CA VAL A 80 14.97 28.43 -6.64
C VAL A 80 13.60 28.04 -7.21
N LEU A 81 13.17 28.67 -8.30
CA LEU A 81 11.89 28.36 -8.93
C LEU A 81 11.82 26.92 -9.45
N VAL A 82 12.90 26.42 -10.07
CA VAL A 82 12.99 25.00 -10.50
C VAL A 82 12.81 24.05 -9.31
N TYR A 83 13.46 24.32 -8.18
CA TYR A 83 13.33 23.48 -6.99
C TYR A 83 11.94 23.59 -6.35
N VAL A 84 11.33 24.78 -6.29
CA VAL A 84 9.95 24.94 -5.80
C VAL A 84 8.97 24.16 -6.67
N SER A 85 9.10 24.22 -8.00
CA SER A 85 8.26 23.42 -8.91
C SER A 85 8.46 21.92 -8.72
N MET A 86 9.70 21.46 -8.54
CA MET A 86 10.02 20.06 -8.25
C MET A 86 9.33 19.59 -6.96
N TYR A 87 9.47 20.33 -5.86
CA TYR A 87 8.82 19.98 -4.58
C TYR A 87 7.28 20.08 -4.66
N GLY A 88 6.74 21.03 -5.43
CA GLY A 88 5.30 21.11 -5.68
C GLY A 88 4.75 19.90 -6.44
N MET A 89 5.48 19.42 -7.45
CA MET A 89 5.12 18.19 -8.17
C MET A 89 5.21 16.96 -7.27
N LEU A 90 6.27 16.85 -6.47
CA LEU A 90 6.41 15.76 -5.49
C LEU A 90 5.28 15.75 -4.46
N ALA A 91 4.93 16.92 -3.91
CA ALA A 91 3.81 17.06 -2.97
C ALA A 91 2.46 16.72 -3.62
N SER A 92 2.25 17.13 -4.87
CA SER A 92 1.07 16.75 -5.66
C SER A 92 1.01 15.24 -5.88
N GLN A 93 2.14 14.59 -6.20
CA GLN A 93 2.20 13.14 -6.34
C GLN A 93 1.95 12.43 -5.00
N LEU A 94 2.47 12.92 -3.88
CA LEU A 94 2.20 12.36 -2.55
C LEU A 94 0.71 12.48 -2.20
N ASN A 95 0.11 13.66 -2.38
CA ASN A 95 -1.31 13.88 -2.16
C ASN A 95 -2.18 13.06 -3.13
N GLN A 96 -1.73 12.88 -4.37
CA GLN A 96 -2.40 12.00 -5.33
C GLN A 96 -2.19 10.53 -5.03
N MET A 97 -1.05 10.10 -4.48
CA MET A 97 -0.92 8.75 -3.94
C MET A 97 -1.88 8.56 -2.78
N GLU A 98 -2.06 9.53 -1.89
CA GLU A 98 -3.08 9.47 -0.83
C GLU A 98 -4.52 9.40 -1.40
N HIS A 99 -4.82 10.18 -2.45
CA HIS A 99 -6.14 10.17 -3.09
C HIS A 99 -6.41 8.98 -4.04
N HIS A 100 -5.41 8.53 -4.82
CA HIS A 100 -5.48 7.38 -5.73
C HIS A 100 -5.28 6.06 -5.01
N ALA A 101 -4.57 6.03 -3.87
CA ALA A 101 -4.32 4.78 -3.17
C ALA A 101 -5.63 4.11 -2.81
N GLY A 102 -6.66 4.86 -2.42
CA GLY A 102 -7.88 4.24 -1.89
C GLY A 102 -7.60 3.16 -0.84
N VAL A 103 -6.42 3.24 -0.21
CA VAL A 103 -5.96 2.39 0.86
C VAL A 103 -6.74 2.89 2.05
N LEU A 104 -7.85 2.22 2.28
CA LEU A 104 -8.63 2.38 3.48
C LEU A 104 -7.77 1.86 4.62
N SER A 105 -7.48 2.76 5.56
CA SER A 105 -6.73 2.45 6.76
C SER A 105 -7.70 2.06 7.88
N GLY A 106 -7.27 1.12 8.70
CA GLY A 106 -8.04 0.61 9.81
C GLY A 106 -7.12 0.10 10.91
N ALA A 107 -7.71 -0.43 11.98
CA ALA A 107 -6.96 -0.87 13.14
C ALA A 107 -6.08 -2.12 12.92
N ASN A 108 -6.21 -2.77 11.75
CA ASN A 108 -5.52 -4.01 11.39
C ASN A 108 -4.47 -3.77 10.30
N ALA A 109 -3.32 -4.43 10.43
CA ALA A 109 -2.31 -4.44 9.36
C ALA A 109 -2.38 -5.75 8.57
N ASN A 110 -2.43 -5.64 7.24
CA ASN A 110 -2.53 -6.77 6.33
C ASN A 110 -1.27 -6.88 5.46
N VAL A 111 -0.78 -8.10 5.26
CA VAL A 111 0.33 -8.44 4.36
C VAL A 111 -0.11 -9.61 3.49
N PHE A 112 0.16 -9.52 2.18
CA PHE A 112 -0.25 -10.51 1.19
C PHE A 112 0.97 -11.19 0.55
N SER A 113 0.80 -12.45 0.17
CA SER A 113 1.78 -13.21 -0.61
C SER A 113 1.06 -14.03 -1.68
N TYR A 114 0.33 -13.36 -2.57
CA TYR A 114 -0.38 -14.02 -3.66
C TYR A 114 0.53 -14.23 -4.87
N THR A 115 0.30 -15.32 -5.61
CA THR A 115 0.99 -15.59 -6.88
C THR A 115 0.27 -14.89 -8.03
N ASP A 116 1.05 -14.39 -8.99
CA ASP A 116 0.52 -13.79 -10.22
C ASP A 116 0.01 -14.87 -11.20
N ASP A 117 0.52 -16.10 -11.11
CA ASP A 117 0.06 -17.25 -11.88
C ASP A 117 -0.39 -18.38 -10.93
N ILE A 118 -1.71 -18.46 -10.71
CA ILE A 118 -2.32 -19.50 -9.86
C ILE A 118 -2.40 -20.86 -10.58
N PHE A 119 -2.37 -20.87 -11.93
CA PHE A 119 -2.58 -22.07 -12.74
C PHE A 119 -1.29 -22.82 -13.05
N ALA A 120 -0.13 -22.24 -12.69
CA ALA A 120 1.19 -22.87 -12.83
C ALA A 120 1.28 -24.28 -12.23
N LYS A 121 0.54 -24.55 -11.13
CA LYS A 121 0.52 -25.87 -10.50
C LYS A 121 -0.85 -26.20 -9.91
N SER A 122 -1.39 -27.36 -10.30
CA SER A 122 -2.63 -27.90 -9.76
C SER A 122 -2.39 -29.07 -8.81
N TYR A 123 -3.32 -29.23 -7.86
CA TYR A 123 -3.29 -30.24 -6.81
C TYR A 123 -4.58 -31.05 -6.81
N SER A 124 -4.51 -32.25 -6.23
CA SER A 124 -5.65 -33.15 -6.12
C SER A 124 -6.61 -32.78 -4.98
N SER A 125 -6.12 -32.07 -3.96
CA SER A 125 -6.90 -31.62 -2.82
C SER A 125 -6.32 -30.35 -2.19
N ALA A 126 -7.13 -29.64 -1.41
CA ALA A 126 -6.67 -28.53 -0.58
C ALA A 126 -5.61 -28.98 0.44
N ASP A 127 -5.78 -30.16 1.06
CA ASP A 127 -4.83 -30.66 2.07
C ASP A 127 -3.43 -30.93 1.49
N GLU A 128 -3.32 -31.26 0.21
CA GLU A 128 -2.03 -31.37 -0.49
C GLU A 128 -1.29 -30.03 -0.54
N ILE A 129 -2.02 -28.92 -0.73
CA ILE A 129 -1.47 -27.56 -0.68
C ILE A 129 -1.05 -27.21 0.75
N LEU A 130 -1.90 -27.51 1.74
CA LEU A 130 -1.63 -27.21 3.14
C LEU A 130 -0.38 -27.93 3.66
N LYS A 131 -0.18 -29.21 3.29
CA LYS A 131 1.04 -29.98 3.64
C LYS A 131 2.32 -29.33 3.10
N ASN A 132 2.25 -28.68 1.94
CA ASN A 132 3.37 -27.99 1.33
C ASN A 132 3.53 -26.54 1.82
N THR A 133 2.54 -26.01 2.56
CA THR A 133 2.56 -24.65 3.08
C THR A 133 3.35 -24.61 4.38
N LYS A 134 4.53 -24.00 4.35
CA LYS A 134 5.36 -23.81 5.56
C LYS A 134 4.75 -22.73 6.45
N LEU A 135 4.23 -23.15 7.60
CA LEU A 135 3.71 -22.25 8.63
C LEU A 135 4.80 -21.97 9.68
N ASP A 136 4.88 -20.71 10.12
CA ASP A 136 5.75 -20.36 11.25
C ASP A 136 5.29 -21.09 12.52
N ALA A 137 6.22 -21.36 13.44
CA ALA A 137 5.88 -21.98 14.71
C ALA A 137 4.81 -21.16 15.49
N GLY A 138 3.85 -21.87 16.06
CA GLY A 138 2.79 -21.30 16.93
C GLY A 138 1.48 -20.95 16.23
N TYR A 139 1.38 -21.08 14.91
CA TYR A 139 0.08 -21.02 14.23
C TYR A 139 -0.75 -22.26 14.52
N ARG A 140 -2.03 -22.07 14.82
CA ARG A 140 -3.03 -23.13 15.02
C ARG A 140 -4.24 -22.87 14.14
N GLU A 141 -4.66 -23.89 13.42
CA GLU A 141 -5.90 -23.82 12.64
C GLU A 141 -7.09 -23.57 13.58
N PHE A 142 -8.00 -22.68 13.19
CA PHE A 142 -9.23 -22.43 13.96
C PHE A 142 -10.50 -22.42 13.11
N TYR A 143 -10.38 -22.30 11.78
CA TYR A 143 -11.53 -22.29 10.89
C TYR A 143 -11.16 -22.67 9.45
N ARG A 144 -12.09 -23.32 8.74
CA ARG A 144 -12.03 -23.57 7.30
C ARG A 144 -13.27 -22.99 6.64
N PHE A 145 -13.08 -22.19 5.61
CA PHE A 145 -14.14 -21.70 4.73
C PHE A 145 -14.06 -22.42 3.38
N GLU A 146 -15.21 -22.81 2.85
CA GLU A 146 -15.30 -23.44 1.53
C GLU A 146 -16.58 -22.99 0.83
N ASP A 147 -16.46 -22.54 -0.42
CA ASP A 147 -17.59 -22.27 -1.33
C ASP A 147 -17.34 -22.95 -2.69
N SER A 148 -18.12 -22.66 -3.73
CA SER A 148 -17.95 -23.29 -5.04
C SER A 148 -16.59 -23.08 -5.70
N HIS A 149 -15.93 -21.93 -5.47
CA HIS A 149 -14.73 -21.50 -6.19
C HIS A 149 -13.50 -21.37 -5.31
N ALA A 150 -13.65 -21.39 -3.98
CA ALA A 150 -12.56 -21.13 -3.06
C ALA A 150 -12.59 -22.05 -1.83
N VAL A 151 -11.40 -22.32 -1.32
CA VAL A 151 -11.14 -22.84 0.02
C VAL A 151 -10.20 -21.87 0.70
N SER A 152 -10.46 -21.56 1.97
CA SER A 152 -9.55 -20.76 2.78
C SER A 152 -9.43 -21.34 4.16
N VAL A 153 -8.20 -21.63 4.57
CA VAL A 153 -7.90 -22.20 5.88
C VAL A 153 -7.26 -21.13 6.75
N PHE A 154 -7.88 -20.90 7.92
CA PHE A 154 -7.50 -19.84 8.83
C PHE A 154 -6.74 -20.38 10.03
N TYR A 155 -5.60 -19.76 10.26
CA TYR A 155 -4.71 -20.04 11.38
C TYR A 155 -4.59 -18.79 12.25
N GLN A 156 -4.50 -19.00 13.56
CA GLN A 156 -4.21 -17.94 14.51
C GLN A 156 -2.91 -18.21 15.25
N LYS A 157 -2.20 -17.14 15.57
CA LYS A 157 -1.04 -17.18 16.47
C LYS A 157 -1.25 -16.10 17.53
N PRO A 158 -1.40 -16.47 18.81
CA PRO A 158 -1.66 -15.52 19.89
C PRO A 158 -0.49 -14.54 20.05
N ALA A 159 -0.78 -13.39 20.66
CA ALA A 159 0.24 -12.42 21.02
C ALA A 159 1.34 -13.08 21.88
N PRO A 160 2.62 -12.69 21.69
CA PRO A 160 3.72 -13.24 22.47
C PRO A 160 3.53 -12.89 23.96
N LYS A 161 3.65 -13.90 24.83
CA LYS A 161 3.48 -13.75 26.29
C LYS A 161 4.73 -13.24 26.99
N HIS A 162 5.91 -13.53 26.44
CA HIS A 162 7.20 -13.23 27.05
C HIS A 162 7.97 -12.29 26.12
N VAL A 163 7.77 -10.99 26.31
CA VAL A 163 8.53 -9.93 25.65
C VAL A 163 9.26 -9.14 26.72
N LYS A 164 10.53 -8.83 26.48
CA LYS A 164 11.36 -8.12 27.46
C LYS A 164 10.83 -6.69 27.65
N LYS A 165 10.65 -6.30 28.91
CA LYS A 165 10.25 -4.94 29.26
C LYS A 165 11.25 -3.90 28.70
N GLY A 166 10.75 -2.85 28.07
CA GLY A 166 11.53 -1.79 27.42
C GLY A 166 12.16 -2.19 26.09
N SER A 167 11.74 -3.29 25.47
CA SER A 167 12.20 -3.66 24.12
C SER A 167 11.31 -3.01 23.05
N TYR A 168 11.89 -2.71 21.88
CA TYR A 168 11.12 -2.22 20.73
C TYR A 168 9.90 -3.12 20.41
N GLN A 169 10.04 -4.44 20.64
CA GLN A 169 8.99 -5.42 20.43
C GLN A 169 7.78 -5.22 21.36
N GLU A 170 8.00 -4.75 22.59
CA GLU A 170 6.92 -4.45 23.53
C GLU A 170 6.14 -3.19 23.10
N GLU A 171 6.88 -2.23 22.54
CA GLU A 171 6.37 -0.95 22.04
C GLU A 171 5.67 -1.09 20.68
N ASP A 172 6.04 -2.11 19.88
CA ASP A 172 5.40 -2.38 18.58
C ASP A 172 4.01 -3.02 18.78
N PRO A 173 2.93 -2.26 18.53
CA PRO A 173 1.56 -2.75 18.72
C PRO A 173 1.21 -3.89 17.78
N PHE A 174 1.80 -3.96 16.60
CA PHE A 174 1.59 -5.05 15.67
C PHE A 174 2.34 -6.29 16.10
N TYR A 175 3.59 -6.17 16.58
CA TYR A 175 4.32 -7.32 17.14
C TYR A 175 3.55 -7.99 18.28
N MET A 176 2.95 -7.15 19.14
CA MET A 176 2.17 -7.57 20.29
C MET A 176 0.71 -7.95 19.97
N ALA A 177 0.30 -7.93 18.69
CA ALA A 177 -1.05 -8.25 18.27
C ALA A 177 -1.27 -9.76 18.08
N LEU A 178 -2.54 -10.17 18.14
CA LEU A 178 -2.98 -11.45 17.58
C LEU A 178 -2.68 -11.48 16.08
N LYS A 179 -2.12 -12.59 15.59
CA LYS A 179 -1.92 -12.81 14.16
C LYS A 179 -2.97 -13.77 13.62
N VAL A 180 -3.60 -13.41 12.51
CA VAL A 180 -4.51 -14.27 11.76
C VAL A 180 -3.92 -14.45 10.37
N LEU A 181 -3.83 -15.69 9.90
CA LEU A 181 -3.30 -16.07 8.60
C LEU A 181 -4.37 -16.83 7.84
N SER A 182 -4.65 -16.47 6.60
CA SER A 182 -5.40 -17.30 5.67
C SER A 182 -4.47 -17.91 4.63
N VAL A 183 -4.66 -19.20 4.34
CA VAL A 183 -4.12 -19.87 3.16
C VAL A 183 -5.26 -20.01 2.17
N ASP A 184 -5.18 -19.26 1.07
CA ASP A 184 -6.25 -19.16 0.09
C ASP A 184 -5.97 -20.09 -1.10
N ILE A 185 -7.00 -20.83 -1.49
CA ILE A 185 -6.96 -21.88 -2.50
C ILE A 185 -8.14 -21.68 -3.45
N TYR A 186 -7.89 -21.76 -4.75
CA TYR A 186 -8.89 -21.67 -5.80
C TYR A 186 -9.26 -23.06 -6.31
N LYS A 187 -10.54 -23.23 -6.70
CA LYS A 187 -11.11 -24.49 -7.19
C LYS A 187 -11.66 -24.31 -8.60
N GLU A 188 -11.23 -25.16 -9.51
CA GLU A 188 -11.76 -25.21 -10.87
C GLU A 188 -11.65 -26.61 -11.46
N GLY A 189 -12.72 -27.11 -12.07
CA GLY A 189 -12.73 -28.41 -12.77
C GLY A 189 -12.32 -29.60 -11.90
N GLY A 190 -12.64 -29.58 -10.59
CA GLY A 190 -12.24 -30.63 -9.64
C GLY A 190 -10.77 -30.61 -9.24
N ARG A 191 -10.03 -29.54 -9.59
CA ARG A 191 -8.63 -29.31 -9.23
C ARG A 191 -8.50 -28.13 -8.27
N TYR A 192 -7.41 -28.13 -7.51
CA TYR A 192 -7.11 -27.11 -6.50
C TYR A 192 -5.82 -26.37 -6.87
N TYR A 193 -5.81 -25.05 -6.65
CA TYR A 193 -4.72 -24.16 -7.03
C TYR A 193 -4.33 -23.27 -5.85
N ALA A 194 -3.05 -23.21 -5.53
CA ALA A 194 -2.56 -22.37 -4.44
C ALA A 194 -2.57 -20.90 -4.87
N VAL A 195 -3.40 -20.07 -4.22
CA VAL A 195 -3.46 -18.62 -4.52
C VAL A 195 -2.40 -17.87 -3.73
N GLY A 196 -2.23 -18.24 -2.46
CA GLY A 196 -1.23 -17.65 -1.59
C GLY A 196 -1.77 -17.41 -0.19
N THR A 197 -1.25 -16.39 0.49
CA THR A 197 -1.64 -16.12 1.88
C THR A 197 -1.93 -14.66 2.16
N ARG A 198 -2.78 -14.43 3.17
CA ARG A 198 -2.98 -13.13 3.82
C ARG A 198 -2.67 -13.25 5.30
N LYS A 199 -1.72 -12.46 5.79
CA LYS A 199 -1.40 -12.30 7.21
C LYS A 199 -1.98 -10.99 7.72
N MET A 200 -2.78 -11.05 8.77
CA MET A 200 -3.33 -9.91 9.48
C MET A 200 -2.75 -9.83 10.89
N SER A 201 -2.38 -8.63 11.31
CA SER A 201 -2.08 -8.29 12.70
C SER A 201 -3.23 -7.49 13.27
N ALA A 202 -4.00 -8.08 14.19
CA ALA A 202 -5.18 -7.47 14.79
C ALA A 202 -4.80 -6.57 15.96
N ALA A 203 -4.16 -5.43 15.68
CA ALA A 203 -3.63 -4.50 16.69
C ALA A 203 -4.73 -3.69 17.39
N SER A 204 -5.86 -3.46 16.70
CA SER A 204 -7.08 -2.92 17.29
C SER A 204 -6.91 -1.56 18.01
N PHE A 205 -6.21 -0.62 17.35
CA PHE A 205 -6.06 0.74 17.83
C PHE A 205 -7.38 1.48 18.02
N ASP A 206 -7.49 2.23 19.10
CA ASP A 206 -8.65 3.08 19.38
C ASP A 206 -8.70 4.34 18.48
N SER A 207 -7.66 4.60 17.68
CA SER A 207 -7.61 5.72 16.73
C SER A 207 -8.50 5.53 15.50
N TYR A 208 -8.96 4.31 15.25
CA TYR A 208 -9.84 3.97 14.13
C TYR A 208 -11.19 3.50 14.65
N SER A 209 -12.26 3.96 14.01
CA SER A 209 -13.59 3.42 14.23
C SER A 209 -13.72 1.99 13.71
N ASP A 210 -14.75 1.28 14.20
CA ASP A 210 -15.10 -0.05 13.69
C ASP A 210 -15.45 0.00 12.19
N GLU A 211 -16.09 1.07 11.73
CA GLU A 211 -16.43 1.24 10.32
C GLU A 211 -15.19 1.42 9.43
N GLU A 212 -14.25 2.29 9.83
CA GLU A 212 -12.97 2.46 9.11
C GLU A 212 -12.22 1.12 9.03
N THR A 213 -12.17 0.38 10.14
CA THR A 213 -11.54 -0.93 10.19
C THR A 213 -12.23 -1.95 9.30
N LEU A 214 -13.57 -2.00 9.30
CA LEU A 214 -14.34 -2.90 8.45
C LEU A 214 -14.11 -2.60 6.96
N ARG A 215 -14.11 -1.32 6.59
CA ARG A 215 -13.87 -0.87 5.20
C ARG A 215 -12.45 -1.22 4.74
N ALA A 216 -11.45 -1.04 5.61
CA ALA A 216 -10.07 -1.43 5.34
C ALA A 216 -9.94 -2.95 5.11
N ASP A 217 -10.52 -3.77 5.98
CA ASP A 217 -10.49 -5.23 5.86
C ASP A 217 -11.28 -5.75 4.65
N LEU A 218 -12.38 -5.08 4.31
CA LEU A 218 -13.14 -5.32 3.08
C LEU A 218 -12.28 -5.04 1.85
N SER A 219 -11.61 -3.88 1.80
CA SER A 219 -10.70 -3.51 0.71
C SER A 219 -9.55 -4.51 0.56
N ALA A 220 -8.91 -4.88 1.68
CA ALA A 220 -7.88 -5.91 1.72
C ALA A 220 -8.37 -7.26 1.20
N SER A 221 -9.61 -7.65 1.52
CA SER A 221 -10.19 -8.91 1.04
C SER A 221 -10.48 -8.90 -0.47
N LEU A 222 -11.01 -7.79 -0.99
CA LEU A 222 -11.36 -7.64 -2.41
C LEU A 222 -10.15 -7.49 -3.32
N SER A 223 -8.98 -7.12 -2.78
CA SER A 223 -7.72 -7.13 -3.52
C SER A 223 -7.42 -8.48 -4.18
N ARG A 224 -7.98 -9.57 -3.64
CA ARG A 224 -7.90 -10.93 -4.21
C ARG A 224 -8.53 -11.09 -5.58
N LYS A 225 -9.38 -10.17 -6.03
CA LYS A 225 -9.98 -10.21 -7.37
C LYS A 225 -8.92 -10.35 -8.46
N SER A 226 -7.76 -9.71 -8.32
CA SER A 226 -6.69 -9.78 -9.32
C SER A 226 -6.13 -11.18 -9.51
N VAL A 227 -6.22 -12.04 -8.48
CA VAL A 227 -5.70 -13.41 -8.46
C VAL A 227 -6.81 -14.47 -8.44
N MET A 228 -8.07 -14.07 -8.56
CA MET A 228 -9.23 -14.96 -8.66
C MET A 228 -10.08 -14.57 -9.89
N PRO A 229 -9.60 -14.85 -11.11
CA PRO A 229 -10.07 -14.22 -12.35
C PRO A 229 -11.52 -14.56 -12.73
N GLN A 230 -12.09 -15.67 -12.24
CA GLN A 230 -13.44 -16.13 -12.61
C GLN A 230 -14.50 -15.86 -11.52
N ALA A 231 -14.12 -15.25 -10.40
CA ALA A 231 -15.04 -15.06 -9.28
C ALA A 231 -15.69 -13.67 -9.32
N ASP A 232 -16.90 -13.58 -9.87
CA ASP A 232 -17.75 -12.37 -9.78
C ASP A 232 -18.10 -12.02 -8.33
N LYS A 233 -18.03 -13.03 -7.45
CA LYS A 233 -18.30 -12.91 -6.03
C LYS A 233 -17.19 -13.56 -5.22
N LEU A 234 -16.80 -12.88 -4.15
CA LEU A 234 -15.75 -13.30 -3.24
C LEU A 234 -16.32 -13.36 -1.82
N PHE A 235 -15.74 -14.22 -0.99
CA PHE A 235 -15.85 -14.01 0.45
C PHE A 235 -14.89 -12.90 0.88
N VAL A 236 -15.18 -12.28 2.01
CA VAL A 236 -14.38 -11.22 2.63
C VAL A 236 -14.31 -11.47 4.12
N TRP A 237 -13.22 -11.08 4.75
CA TRP A 237 -12.99 -11.36 6.17
C TRP A 237 -12.11 -10.32 6.84
N GLY A 238 -12.26 -10.22 8.15
CA GLY A 238 -11.47 -9.34 8.99
C GLY A 238 -11.64 -9.65 10.48
N VAL A 239 -11.13 -8.75 11.32
CA VAL A 239 -11.29 -8.82 12.79
C VAL A 239 -11.71 -7.44 13.28
N SER A 240 -12.82 -7.36 14.01
CA SER A 240 -13.30 -6.11 14.63
C SER A 240 -13.43 -6.28 16.16
N ARG A 241 -13.39 -5.18 16.92
CA ARG A 241 -13.73 -5.19 18.35
C ARG A 241 -15.22 -4.97 18.60
N TYR A 242 -16.00 -4.70 17.56
CA TYR A 242 -17.43 -4.47 17.67
C TYR A 242 -18.16 -5.73 18.17
N PRO A 243 -18.83 -5.70 19.33
CA PRO A 243 -19.43 -6.89 19.91
C PRO A 243 -20.67 -7.40 19.17
N HIS A 244 -21.31 -6.56 18.36
CA HIS A 244 -22.53 -6.91 17.64
C HIS A 244 -22.30 -7.15 16.14
N MET A 245 -21.18 -7.79 15.79
CA MET A 245 -20.88 -8.18 14.39
C MET A 245 -21.99 -9.02 13.76
N ASP A 246 -22.83 -9.70 14.56
CA ASP A 246 -24.00 -10.47 14.12
C ASP A 246 -25.08 -9.59 13.47
N ARG A 247 -25.12 -8.29 13.81
CA ARG A 247 -26.04 -7.30 13.25
C ARG A 247 -25.46 -6.59 12.03
N VAL A 248 -24.16 -6.77 11.75
CA VAL A 248 -23.48 -6.06 10.68
C VAL A 248 -23.82 -6.69 9.33
N THR A 249 -24.24 -5.84 8.41
CA THR A 249 -24.45 -6.22 7.00
C THR A 249 -23.65 -5.29 6.09
N VAL A 250 -23.04 -5.85 5.06
CA VAL A 250 -22.34 -5.10 3.99
C VAL A 250 -23.10 -5.32 2.69
N ASP A 251 -23.60 -4.23 2.10
CA ASP A 251 -24.49 -4.28 0.92
C ASP A 251 -25.72 -5.18 1.13
N GLY A 252 -26.26 -5.17 2.35
CA GLY A 252 -27.39 -6.04 2.75
C GLY A 252 -27.02 -7.50 3.01
N ILE A 253 -25.76 -7.90 2.85
CA ILE A 253 -25.30 -9.27 3.08
C ILE A 253 -24.80 -9.40 4.54
N PRO A 254 -25.37 -10.32 5.35
CA PRO A 254 -24.95 -10.51 6.74
C PRO A 254 -23.64 -11.29 6.87
N CYS A 255 -23.00 -11.19 8.04
CA CYS A 255 -21.88 -12.05 8.41
C CYS A 255 -22.29 -13.53 8.40
N ALA A 256 -21.63 -14.32 7.56
CA ALA A 256 -21.85 -15.76 7.45
C ALA A 256 -21.20 -16.53 8.62
N LYS A 257 -20.09 -16.01 9.17
CA LYS A 257 -19.41 -16.60 10.31
C LYS A 257 -18.85 -15.53 11.22
N ILE A 258 -18.97 -15.75 12.53
CA ILE A 258 -18.35 -14.94 13.58
C ILE A 258 -17.67 -15.89 14.58
N ILE A 259 -16.42 -15.59 14.94
CA ILE A 259 -15.63 -16.34 15.91
C ILE A 259 -14.96 -15.36 16.86
N SER A 260 -15.19 -15.53 18.15
CA SER A 260 -14.52 -14.72 19.18
C SER A 260 -13.06 -15.16 19.34
N LEU A 261 -12.16 -14.20 19.32
CA LEU A 261 -10.71 -14.38 19.46
C LEU A 261 -10.20 -13.51 20.62
N SER A 262 -9.26 -14.05 21.40
CA SER A 262 -8.62 -13.29 22.48
C SER A 262 -7.55 -12.36 21.94
N LEU A 263 -7.73 -11.06 22.15
CA LEU A 263 -6.75 -10.02 21.82
C LEU A 263 -5.85 -9.72 23.03
N ARG A 264 -4.82 -8.90 22.81
CA ARG A 264 -3.96 -8.40 23.88
C ARG A 264 -4.79 -7.63 24.91
N GLY A 265 -4.41 -7.77 26.19
CA GLY A 265 -5.03 -7.01 27.29
C GLY A 265 -6.39 -7.54 27.74
N GLY A 266 -6.76 -8.77 27.36
CA GLY A 266 -8.06 -9.36 27.74
C GLY A 266 -9.24 -8.90 26.88
N ASN A 267 -8.99 -8.07 25.87
CA ASN A 267 -10.00 -7.63 24.92
C ASN A 267 -10.47 -8.81 24.04
N THR A 268 -11.73 -8.76 23.63
CA THR A 268 -12.30 -9.71 22.67
C THR A 268 -12.33 -9.09 21.28
N GLY A 269 -11.79 -9.80 20.31
CA GLY A 269 -11.93 -9.50 18.89
C GLY A 269 -12.90 -10.50 18.26
N TYR A 270 -13.60 -10.08 17.23
CA TYR A 270 -14.57 -10.86 16.49
C TYR A 270 -14.05 -11.03 15.07
N PHE A 271 -13.54 -12.23 14.78
CA PHE A 271 -13.26 -12.62 13.42
C PHE A 271 -14.59 -12.82 12.69
N TRP A 272 -14.72 -12.19 11.53
CA TRP A 272 -15.94 -12.22 10.75
C TRP A 272 -15.64 -12.62 9.30
N ILE A 273 -16.59 -13.34 8.70
CA ILE A 273 -16.61 -13.64 7.27
C ILE A 273 -17.96 -13.24 6.72
N ILE A 274 -17.95 -12.52 5.60
CA ILE A 274 -19.13 -12.31 4.75
C ILE A 274 -18.84 -13.02 3.43
N SER A 275 -19.75 -13.90 3.01
CA SER A 275 -19.62 -14.61 1.73
C SER A 275 -20.37 -13.87 0.64
N ASN A 276 -20.12 -14.23 -0.63
CA ASN A 276 -20.96 -13.81 -1.76
C ASN A 276 -20.96 -12.28 -2.03
N ILE A 277 -19.90 -11.55 -1.66
CA ILE A 277 -19.75 -10.12 -1.93
C ILE A 277 -19.32 -9.90 -3.38
N ASN A 278 -19.91 -8.94 -4.06
CA ASN A 278 -19.52 -8.58 -5.42
C ASN A 278 -18.05 -8.14 -5.47
N ALA A 279 -17.25 -8.77 -6.33
CA ALA A 279 -15.82 -8.47 -6.45
C ALA A 279 -15.55 -7.03 -6.94
N GLY A 280 -16.50 -6.41 -7.64
CA GLY A 280 -16.44 -5.01 -8.07
C GLY A 280 -17.00 -4.00 -7.06
N LEU A 281 -17.39 -4.44 -5.86
CA LEU A 281 -17.88 -3.55 -4.80
C LEU A 281 -16.84 -2.48 -4.44
N ASN A 282 -17.26 -1.23 -4.27
CA ASN A 282 -16.41 -0.15 -3.76
C ASN A 282 -16.45 -0.09 -2.22
N PRO A 283 -15.37 -0.46 -1.51
CA PRO A 283 -15.36 -0.48 -0.05
C PRO A 283 -15.53 0.92 0.59
N LYS A 284 -15.22 1.99 -0.15
CA LYS A 284 -15.35 3.37 0.35
C LYS A 284 -16.80 3.81 0.48
N THR A 285 -17.68 3.30 -0.38
CA THR A 285 -19.06 3.80 -0.52
C THR A 285 -20.11 2.74 -0.26
N VAL A 286 -19.72 1.49 -0.02
CA VAL A 286 -20.68 0.42 0.29
C VAL A 286 -21.52 0.77 1.53
N SER A 287 -22.81 0.42 1.46
CA SER A 287 -23.71 0.51 2.61
C SER A 287 -23.30 -0.51 3.68
N ILE A 288 -22.92 0.00 4.84
CA ILE A 288 -22.69 -0.81 6.05
C ILE A 288 -23.80 -0.45 7.03
N LYS A 289 -24.51 -1.47 7.54
CA LYS A 289 -25.55 -1.30 8.55
C LYS A 289 -25.21 -2.12 9.79
N GLY A 290 -25.81 -1.76 10.92
CA GLY A 290 -25.63 -2.47 12.19
C GLY A 290 -24.44 -1.98 13.02
N LEU A 291 -23.70 -0.98 12.55
CA LEU A 291 -22.74 -0.23 13.35
C LEU A 291 -23.42 1.00 13.96
N PRO A 292 -22.97 1.48 15.14
CA PRO A 292 -23.43 2.77 15.67
C PRO A 292 -23.10 3.88 14.68
N ASN A 293 -23.96 4.91 14.60
CA ASN A 293 -23.66 6.09 13.80
C ASN A 293 -22.36 6.73 14.30
N THR A 294 -21.31 6.65 13.49
CA THR A 294 -19.95 7.12 13.74
C THR A 294 -19.80 8.65 13.72
N ASN A 295 -20.92 9.40 13.77
CA ASN A 295 -20.93 10.86 13.75
C ASN A 295 -20.66 11.52 15.12
N GLU A 296 -20.41 10.73 16.17
CA GLU A 296 -19.97 11.25 17.47
C GLU A 296 -18.57 10.74 17.77
N LYS A 297 -17.57 11.60 17.52
CA LYS A 297 -16.24 11.55 18.13
C LYS A 297 -16.16 12.61 19.22
#